data_AF-A0A7Z8Z854-F1
#
_entry.id   AF-A0A7Z8Z854-F1
#
_cell.length_a   1.000
_cell.length_b   1.000
_cell.length_c   1.000
_cell.angle_alpha   90.00
_cell.angle_beta   90.00
_cell.angle_gamma   90.00
#
_symmetry.space_group_name_H-M   'P 1'
#
loop_
_entity.id
_entity.type
_entity.pdbx_description
1 polymer ?
#
loop_
_entity_poly.entity_id
_entity_poly.type
_entity_poly.pdbx_seq_one_letter_code
_entity_poly.pdbx_strand_id
1 'polypeptide(L)'
;MSQIIHRSLRTTPVVAVGAQGAYITDVSGKRYLDACGGAAVSCLGHAHPDVLAAMHRQIDQLAYAHTSFFTSDTVEQLAEQLVRTAPDSLNYAYFVSGGSEAVETALKLARQYFVEIGQPERTLFIARKQSYHGNTLGALAVGGNEWRRRQFAPLLMDVVRVSACNEYRDRAAGESQQQYTERLLGELEAAILDAGPEKIIGFCAETVVGATTGATPPTPGYLQGVRRLCDKYGILYIADEVMCGMGRTGTLYAFEQDGIVPDIVTIAKGLGGATSPLARCWPVRKSFPHYRLVVECSSMVTPISATRRQQQLHWQCNRLSSGIICWNRCSSRARICSRHCMTCWASYLMLVIHAVGVCSLVWNWYAIKRAKRHSIQL
;
A
#
# COMPACT_ATOMS: atom_id res chain seq x y z
N MET A 1 -26.77 15.93 -13.97
CA MET A 1 -26.35 14.57 -13.58
C MET A 1 -25.05 14.65 -12.81
N SER A 2 -24.87 13.79 -11.79
CA SER A 2 -23.60 13.69 -11.08
C SER A 2 -22.48 13.33 -12.07
N GLN A 3 -21.33 13.98 -11.95
CA GLN A 3 -20.12 13.61 -12.70
C GLN A 3 -19.33 12.50 -11.99
N ILE A 4 -19.84 12.01 -10.87
CA ILE A 4 -19.23 10.96 -10.06
C ILE A 4 -19.91 9.62 -10.37
N ILE A 5 -19.09 8.61 -10.67
CA ILE A 5 -19.54 7.22 -10.70
C ILE A 5 -19.69 6.75 -9.25
N HIS A 6 -20.92 6.75 -8.75
CA HIS A 6 -21.22 6.26 -7.40
C HIS A 6 -21.04 4.74 -7.31
N ARG A 7 -20.81 4.24 -6.09
CA ARG A 7 -20.69 2.78 -5.84
C ARG A 7 -21.90 1.97 -6.33
N SER A 8 -23.08 2.60 -6.33
CA SER A 8 -24.29 2.07 -6.95
C SER A 8 -24.75 3.07 -8.01
N LEU A 9 -24.93 2.59 -9.25
CA LEU A 9 -25.48 3.40 -10.35
C LEU A 9 -27.01 3.54 -10.27
N ARG A 10 -27.66 2.82 -9.34
CA ARG A 10 -29.12 2.77 -9.20
C ARG A 10 -29.65 3.80 -8.20
N THR A 11 -28.78 4.39 -7.39
CA THR A 11 -29.16 5.22 -6.26
C THR A 11 -28.24 6.42 -6.18
N THR A 12 -28.81 7.62 -6.11
CA THR A 12 -28.03 8.83 -5.79
C THR A 12 -27.92 8.94 -4.27
N PRO A 13 -26.71 8.96 -3.68
CA PRO A 13 -26.55 9.12 -2.24
C PRO A 13 -27.07 10.47 -1.75
N VAL A 14 -27.49 10.53 -0.47
CA VAL A 14 -27.77 11.80 0.20
C VAL A 14 -26.48 12.61 0.35
N VAL A 15 -26.60 13.94 0.25
CA VAL A 15 -25.45 14.85 0.39
C VAL A 15 -25.18 15.08 1.88
N ALA A 16 -24.02 14.60 2.37
CA ALA A 16 -23.51 14.96 3.70
C ALA A 16 -22.90 16.36 3.66
N VAL A 17 -23.25 17.21 4.64
CA VAL A 17 -22.79 18.61 4.73
C VAL A 17 -21.96 18.92 5.98
N GLY A 18 -21.96 18.01 6.96
CA GLY A 18 -21.14 18.14 8.15
C GLY A 18 -21.05 16.84 8.93
N ALA A 19 -20.05 16.73 9.80
CA ALA A 19 -19.92 15.61 10.70
C ALA A 19 -19.16 16.05 11.96
N GLN A 20 -19.59 15.58 13.13
CA GLN A 20 -18.99 15.88 14.43
C GLN A 20 -19.19 14.71 15.39
N GLY A 21 -18.13 14.31 16.08
CA GLY A 21 -18.15 13.15 16.97
C GLY A 21 -18.59 11.91 16.21
N ALA A 22 -19.61 11.19 16.71
CA ALA A 22 -20.14 10.00 16.03
C ALA A 22 -21.26 10.30 15.02
N TYR A 23 -21.48 11.57 14.62
CA TYR A 23 -22.64 11.94 13.80
C TYR A 23 -22.26 12.55 12.46
N ILE A 24 -23.03 12.20 11.43
CA ILE A 24 -23.03 12.84 10.11
C ILE A 24 -24.36 13.58 9.94
N THR A 25 -24.32 14.79 9.39
CA THR A 25 -25.51 15.61 9.09
C THR A 25 -25.66 15.76 7.58
N ASP A 26 -26.84 15.48 7.05
CA ASP A 26 -27.14 15.67 5.63
C ASP A 26 -27.64 17.09 5.32
N VAL A 27 -27.80 17.40 4.03
CA VAL A 27 -28.27 18.69 3.52
C VAL A 27 -29.68 19.09 4.00
N SER A 28 -30.49 18.14 4.47
CA SER A 28 -31.81 18.40 5.06
C SER A 28 -31.74 18.71 6.56
N GLY A 29 -30.55 18.59 7.17
CA GLY A 29 -30.35 18.73 8.61
C GLY A 29 -30.56 17.42 9.39
N LYS A 30 -30.84 16.29 8.72
CA LYS A 30 -31.01 15.01 9.40
C LYS A 30 -29.65 14.50 9.88
N ARG A 31 -29.62 14.08 11.15
CA ARG A 31 -28.43 13.52 11.80
C ARG A 31 -28.46 12.00 11.79
N TYR A 32 -27.33 11.40 11.42
CA TYR A 32 -27.10 9.97 11.35
C TYR A 32 -26.02 9.61 12.36
N LEU A 33 -26.29 8.64 13.22
CA LEU A 33 -25.26 8.02 14.03
C LEU A 33 -24.39 7.12 13.12
N ASP A 34 -23.12 7.46 12.97
CA ASP A 34 -22.12 6.67 12.27
C ASP A 34 -21.57 5.57 13.20
N ALA A 35 -22.38 4.53 13.41
CA ALA A 35 -22.05 3.43 14.31
C ALA A 35 -20.95 2.49 13.77
N CYS A 36 -20.54 2.63 12.50
CA CYS A 36 -19.51 1.81 11.87
C CYS A 36 -18.21 2.56 11.55
N GLY A 37 -18.17 3.88 11.79
CA GLY A 37 -17.04 4.74 11.42
C GLY A 37 -16.77 4.73 9.91
N GLY A 38 -17.82 4.62 9.09
CA GLY A 38 -17.75 4.40 7.65
C GLY A 38 -17.14 3.04 7.28
N ALA A 39 -16.03 3.05 6.53
CA ALA A 39 -15.26 1.83 6.24
C ALA A 39 -14.29 1.50 7.39
N ALA A 40 -14.74 1.64 8.65
CA ALA A 40 -13.94 1.52 9.88
C ALA A 40 -12.76 2.51 9.99
N VAL A 41 -12.91 3.73 9.46
CA VAL A 41 -11.86 4.76 9.41
C VAL A 41 -11.98 5.82 10.49
N SER A 42 -13.21 6.23 10.84
CA SER A 42 -13.46 7.35 11.77
C SER A 42 -13.41 6.89 13.24
N CYS A 43 -12.24 6.44 13.70
CA CYS A 43 -12.09 5.86 15.04
C CYS A 43 -12.07 6.90 16.17
N LEU A 44 -11.63 8.13 15.88
CA LEU A 44 -11.62 9.26 16.84
C LEU A 44 -12.90 10.11 16.77
N GLY A 45 -13.84 9.72 15.91
CA GLY A 45 -14.98 10.56 15.54
C GLY A 45 -14.60 11.66 14.55
N HIS A 46 -15.63 12.27 13.98
CA HIS A 46 -15.53 13.31 12.97
C HIS A 46 -15.17 14.67 13.61
N ALA A 47 -14.36 15.46 12.90
CA ALA A 47 -13.98 16.82 13.28
C ALA A 47 -13.34 16.96 14.68
N HIS A 48 -12.45 16.04 15.06
CA HIS A 48 -11.71 16.13 16.32
C HIS A 48 -10.83 17.40 16.33
N PRO A 49 -10.98 18.30 17.32
CA PRO A 49 -10.35 19.63 17.29
C PRO A 49 -8.82 19.55 17.23
N ASP A 50 -8.20 18.64 17.99
CA ASP A 50 -6.73 18.49 17.99
C ASP A 50 -6.18 18.01 16.65
N VAL A 51 -6.92 17.13 15.96
CA VAL A 51 -6.51 16.60 14.65
C VAL A 51 -6.62 17.70 13.60
N LEU A 52 -7.72 18.46 13.61
CA LEU A 52 -7.88 19.61 12.71
C LEU A 52 -6.78 20.66 12.93
N ALA A 53 -6.48 20.99 14.19
CA ALA A 53 -5.41 21.93 14.51
C ALA A 53 -4.04 21.43 14.03
N ALA A 54 -3.74 20.14 14.18
CA ALA A 54 -2.50 19.53 13.67
C ALA A 54 -2.42 19.58 12.13
N MET A 55 -3.51 19.28 11.44
CA MET A 55 -3.58 19.37 9.97
C MET A 55 -3.34 20.80 9.48
N HIS A 56 -3.96 21.79 10.12
CA HIS A 56 -3.75 23.21 9.79
C HIS A 56 -2.29 23.63 9.97
N ARG A 57 -1.68 23.30 11.12
CA ARG A 57 -0.26 23.60 11.35
C ARG A 57 0.64 23.00 10.26
N GLN A 58 0.40 21.73 9.90
CA GLN A 58 1.22 21.07 8.88
C GLN A 58 1.00 21.66 7.49
N ILE A 59 -0.24 21.92 7.07
CA ILE A 59 -0.51 22.42 5.71
C ILE A 59 -0.02 23.86 5.51
N ASP A 60 -0.08 24.69 6.57
CA ASP A 60 0.43 26.06 6.55
C ASP A 60 1.96 26.10 6.50
N GLN A 61 2.64 25.10 7.08
CA GLN A 61 4.09 25.00 7.10
C GLN A 61 4.68 24.27 5.88
N LEU A 62 4.17 23.08 5.57
CA LEU A 62 4.65 22.21 4.50
C LEU A 62 3.55 21.25 4.05
N ALA A 63 2.81 21.63 3.02
CA ALA A 63 1.75 20.81 2.45
C ALA A 63 2.27 19.54 1.73
N TYR A 64 3.46 19.61 1.10
CA TYR A 64 4.04 18.49 0.37
C TYR A 64 5.55 18.63 0.19
N ALA A 65 6.27 17.51 0.35
CA ALA A 65 7.66 17.36 -0.05
C ALA A 65 7.85 15.99 -0.71
N HIS A 66 8.62 15.95 -1.80
CA HIS A 66 8.86 14.70 -2.53
C HIS A 66 9.85 13.81 -1.79
N THR A 67 9.42 12.59 -1.43
CA THR A 67 10.16 11.69 -0.54
C THR A 67 11.45 11.11 -1.11
N SER A 68 11.70 11.22 -2.43
CA SER A 68 13.01 10.85 -2.99
C SER A 68 14.12 11.86 -2.70
N PHE A 69 13.77 13.07 -2.24
CA PHE A 69 14.74 14.14 -1.98
C PHE A 69 14.65 14.73 -0.58
N PHE A 70 13.47 14.64 0.05
CA PHE A 70 13.18 15.32 1.29
C PHE A 70 12.50 14.37 2.29
N THR A 71 12.76 14.62 3.57
CA THR A 71 11.95 14.11 4.69
C THR A 71 11.31 15.30 5.43
N SER A 72 10.52 15.03 6.46
CA SER A 72 9.96 16.06 7.35
C SER A 72 9.89 15.55 8.78
N ASP A 73 9.99 16.47 9.75
CA ASP A 73 9.91 16.11 11.18
C ASP A 73 8.62 15.34 11.50
N THR A 74 7.50 15.69 10.84
CA THR A 74 6.21 15.03 11.04
C THR A 74 6.22 13.56 10.65
N VAL A 75 6.84 13.19 9.52
CA VAL A 75 6.88 11.78 9.09
C VAL A 75 7.91 10.98 9.90
N GLU A 76 9.04 11.59 10.28
CA GLU A 76 10.05 10.96 11.14
C GLU A 76 9.50 10.69 12.54
N GLN A 77 8.82 11.68 13.15
CA GLN A 77 8.16 11.51 14.44
C GLN A 77 7.08 10.44 14.38
N LEU A 78 6.26 10.40 13.31
CA LEU A 78 5.28 9.32 13.14
C LEU A 78 5.95 7.94 13.05
N ALA A 79 7.04 7.83 12.30
CA ALA A 79 7.80 6.59 12.20
C ALA A 79 8.33 6.15 13.57
N GLU A 80 8.96 7.06 14.32
CA GLU A 80 9.50 6.84 15.66
C GLU A 80 8.41 6.39 16.64
N GLN A 81 7.28 7.11 16.69
CA GLN A 81 6.17 6.81 17.59
C GLN A 81 5.66 5.39 17.39
N LEU A 82 5.43 5.02 16.13
CA LEU A 82 4.96 3.69 15.79
C LEU A 82 6.01 2.63 16.13
N VAL A 83 7.29 2.83 15.76
CA VAL A 83 8.38 1.89 16.07
C VAL A 83 8.51 1.67 17.57
N ARG A 84 8.43 2.74 18.36
CA ARG A 84 8.52 2.66 19.82
C ARG A 84 7.40 1.82 20.45
N THR A 85 6.22 1.79 19.82
CA THR A 85 5.07 1.03 20.32
C THR A 85 4.96 -0.38 19.76
N ALA A 86 5.79 -0.76 18.79
CA ALA A 86 5.78 -2.09 18.20
C ALA A 86 6.83 -3.00 18.85
N PRO A 87 6.68 -4.33 18.72
CA PRO A 87 7.74 -5.27 19.09
C PRO A 87 9.09 -4.93 18.45
N ASP A 88 10.20 -5.10 19.19
CA ASP A 88 11.57 -4.70 18.77
C ASP A 88 11.99 -5.15 17.37
N SER A 89 11.48 -6.31 16.94
CA SER A 89 11.81 -6.88 15.64
C SER A 89 11.19 -6.10 14.49
N LEU A 90 10.09 -5.39 14.73
CA LEU A 90 9.43 -4.46 13.83
C LEU A 90 10.06 -3.07 14.07
N ASN A 91 11.00 -2.64 13.22
CA ASN A 91 11.73 -1.37 13.39
C ASN A 91 11.75 -0.36 12.20
N TYR A 92 11.07 -0.62 11.08
CA TYR A 92 10.99 0.34 9.95
C TYR A 92 9.55 0.66 9.51
N ALA A 93 9.35 1.87 8.99
CA ALA A 93 8.08 2.35 8.47
C ALA A 93 8.21 2.68 6.98
N TYR A 94 7.28 2.19 6.15
CA TYR A 94 7.11 2.71 4.80
C TYR A 94 5.67 3.21 4.64
N PHE A 95 5.50 4.49 4.30
CA PHE A 95 4.19 5.15 4.24
C PHE A 95 3.64 5.22 2.82
N VAL A 96 2.35 4.94 2.68
CA VAL A 96 1.56 4.98 1.45
C VAL A 96 0.18 5.56 1.74
N SER A 97 -0.67 5.74 0.73
CA SER A 97 -1.92 6.49 0.85
C SER A 97 -3.09 5.63 1.39
N GLY A 98 -3.01 4.30 1.25
CA GLY A 98 -4.13 3.44 1.64
C GLY A 98 -3.77 1.97 1.82
N GLY A 99 -4.71 1.22 2.41
CA GLY A 99 -4.49 -0.19 2.76
C GLY A 99 -4.15 -1.09 1.56
N SER A 100 -4.75 -0.86 0.39
CA SER A 100 -4.40 -1.63 -0.82
C SER A 100 -2.95 -1.39 -1.25
N GLU A 101 -2.48 -0.14 -1.21
CA GLU A 101 -1.08 0.19 -1.51
C GLU A 101 -0.12 -0.39 -0.46
N ALA A 102 -0.53 -0.44 0.81
CA ALA A 102 0.27 -1.06 1.86
C ALA A 102 0.42 -2.56 1.62
N VAL A 103 -0.66 -3.25 1.22
CA VAL A 103 -0.60 -4.66 0.82
C VAL A 103 0.28 -4.84 -0.42
N GLU A 104 0.18 -4.02 -1.47
CA GLU A 104 1.11 -4.18 -2.61
C GLU A 104 2.55 -3.94 -2.25
N THR A 105 2.81 -2.96 -1.38
CA THR A 105 4.15 -2.70 -0.88
C THR A 105 4.65 -3.89 -0.10
N ALA A 106 3.82 -4.49 0.77
CA ALA A 106 4.15 -5.70 1.52
C ALA A 106 4.49 -6.88 0.61
N LEU A 107 3.66 -7.14 -0.41
CA LEU A 107 3.89 -8.23 -1.36
C LEU A 107 5.19 -8.01 -2.17
N LYS A 108 5.42 -6.78 -2.66
CA LYS A 108 6.66 -6.44 -3.38
C LYS A 108 7.89 -6.55 -2.48
N LEU A 109 7.81 -6.06 -1.25
CA LEU A 109 8.90 -6.14 -0.27
C LEU A 109 9.23 -7.59 0.09
N ALA A 110 8.21 -8.41 0.33
CA ALA A 110 8.37 -9.83 0.59
C ALA A 110 8.99 -10.57 -0.60
N ARG A 111 8.59 -10.23 -1.83
CA ARG A 111 9.24 -10.77 -3.04
C ARG A 111 10.69 -10.32 -3.16
N GLN A 112 10.94 -9.02 -2.97
CA GLN A 112 12.26 -8.43 -3.08
C GLN A 112 13.23 -9.07 -2.07
N TYR A 113 12.76 -9.34 -0.84
CA TYR A 113 13.51 -10.09 0.19
C TYR A 113 14.17 -11.34 -0.38
N PHE A 114 13.34 -12.24 -0.93
CA PHE A 114 13.83 -13.51 -1.44
C PHE A 114 14.72 -13.37 -2.66
N VAL A 115 14.47 -12.37 -3.52
CA VAL A 115 15.39 -12.07 -4.62
C VAL A 115 16.77 -11.68 -4.10
N GLU A 116 16.85 -10.82 -3.08
CA GLU A 116 18.13 -10.32 -2.56
C GLU A 116 18.91 -11.37 -1.75
N ILE A 117 18.24 -12.32 -1.08
CA ILE A 117 18.91 -13.42 -0.40
C ILE A 117 19.21 -14.63 -1.32
N GLY A 118 19.03 -14.47 -2.64
CA GLY A 118 19.39 -15.49 -3.62
C GLY A 118 18.38 -16.62 -3.79
N GLN A 119 17.10 -16.39 -3.46
CA GLN A 119 15.97 -17.32 -3.63
C GLN A 119 14.90 -16.75 -4.62
N PRO A 120 15.29 -16.36 -5.85
CA PRO A 120 14.38 -15.76 -6.82
C PRO A 120 13.28 -16.71 -7.34
N GLU A 121 13.33 -17.99 -7.05
CA GLU A 121 12.30 -18.98 -7.38
C GLU A 121 11.02 -18.84 -6.55
N ARG A 122 11.07 -18.14 -5.40
CA ARG A 122 9.88 -17.90 -4.56
C ARG A 122 8.92 -16.88 -5.16
N THR A 123 7.84 -17.35 -5.77
CA THR A 123 6.89 -16.52 -6.53
C THR A 123 5.46 -16.58 -6.01
N LEU A 124 5.13 -17.54 -5.13
CA LEU A 124 3.76 -17.80 -4.70
C LEU A 124 3.44 -17.18 -3.34
N PHE A 125 2.22 -16.67 -3.19
CA PHE A 125 1.66 -16.32 -1.88
C PHE A 125 0.60 -17.34 -1.49
N ILE A 126 0.42 -17.50 -0.17
CA ILE A 126 -0.72 -18.23 0.40
C ILE A 126 -1.66 -17.21 1.04
N ALA A 127 -2.96 -17.34 0.79
CA ALA A 127 -3.98 -16.52 1.44
C ALA A 127 -5.26 -17.32 1.69
N ARG A 128 -6.15 -16.77 2.50
CA ARG A 128 -7.41 -17.45 2.85
C ARG A 128 -8.44 -17.35 1.73
N LYS A 129 -9.36 -18.30 1.67
CA LYS A 129 -10.52 -18.33 0.76
C LYS A 129 -11.51 -17.20 1.05
N GLN A 130 -11.65 -16.77 2.30
CA GLN A 130 -12.51 -15.64 2.69
C GLN A 130 -11.68 -14.59 3.43
N SER A 131 -11.27 -13.54 2.72
CA SER A 131 -10.47 -12.42 3.26
C SER A 131 -10.62 -11.15 2.40
N TYR A 132 -10.18 -10.02 2.93
CA TYR A 132 -10.15 -8.75 2.19
C TYR A 132 -8.85 -7.98 2.44
N HIS A 133 -8.05 -7.81 1.37
CA HIS A 133 -6.75 -7.12 1.43
C HIS A 133 -6.68 -5.86 0.56
N GLY A 134 -7.71 -5.57 -0.25
CA GLY A 134 -7.73 -4.38 -1.10
C GLY A 134 -8.38 -4.59 -2.46
N ASN A 135 -8.23 -3.60 -3.35
CA ASN A 135 -8.76 -3.66 -4.73
C ASN A 135 -7.73 -3.31 -5.82
N THR A 136 -6.44 -3.11 -5.49
CA THR A 136 -5.37 -3.14 -6.50
C THR A 136 -5.13 -4.58 -6.96
N LEU A 137 -4.45 -4.83 -8.08
CA LEU A 137 -4.39 -6.16 -8.68
C LEU A 137 -3.78 -7.24 -7.76
N GLY A 138 -2.64 -6.99 -7.13
CA GLY A 138 -2.01 -7.92 -6.18
C GLY A 138 -2.79 -8.04 -4.88
N ALA A 139 -3.28 -6.93 -4.32
CA ALA A 139 -4.11 -6.93 -3.12
C ALA A 139 -5.44 -7.70 -3.32
N LEU A 140 -6.06 -7.56 -4.50
CA LEU A 140 -7.25 -8.30 -4.90
C LEU A 140 -6.91 -9.78 -5.18
N ALA A 141 -5.73 -10.05 -5.74
CA ALA A 141 -5.26 -11.40 -6.00
C ALA A 141 -5.05 -12.19 -4.71
N VAL A 142 -4.52 -11.57 -3.63
CA VAL A 142 -4.42 -12.22 -2.31
C VAL A 142 -5.73 -12.19 -1.51
N GLY A 143 -6.61 -11.21 -1.75
CA GLY A 143 -7.96 -11.17 -1.14
C GLY A 143 -8.80 -12.40 -1.49
N GLY A 144 -9.68 -12.87 -0.61
CA GLY A 144 -10.53 -14.06 -0.81
C GLY A 144 -11.94 -13.79 -1.34
N ASN A 145 -12.39 -12.53 -1.38
CA ASN A 145 -13.76 -12.22 -1.79
C ASN A 145 -14.01 -12.54 -3.29
N GLU A 146 -14.56 -13.72 -3.57
CA GLU A 146 -14.75 -14.23 -4.92
C GLU A 146 -15.66 -13.33 -5.78
N TRP A 147 -16.70 -12.75 -5.18
CA TRP A 147 -17.59 -11.83 -5.90
C TRP A 147 -16.85 -10.61 -6.47
N ARG A 148 -15.83 -10.10 -5.74
CA ARG A 148 -14.97 -9.00 -6.21
C ARG A 148 -13.93 -9.47 -7.21
N ARG A 149 -13.40 -10.68 -7.06
CA ARG A 149 -12.30 -11.21 -7.88
C ARG A 149 -12.73 -11.69 -9.25
N ARG A 150 -13.87 -12.36 -9.36
CA ARG A 150 -14.30 -13.09 -10.57
C ARG A 150 -14.22 -12.29 -11.87
N GLN A 151 -14.50 -10.98 -11.81
CA GLN A 151 -14.48 -10.10 -12.98
C GLN A 151 -13.07 -9.77 -13.48
N PHE A 152 -12.08 -9.89 -12.61
CA PHE A 152 -10.69 -9.54 -12.88
C PHE A 152 -9.77 -10.76 -12.92
N ALA A 153 -10.29 -11.98 -12.77
CA ALA A 153 -9.51 -13.21 -12.64
C ALA A 153 -8.37 -13.36 -13.67
N PRO A 154 -8.53 -13.03 -14.97
CA PRO A 154 -7.44 -13.10 -15.94
C PRO A 154 -6.26 -12.13 -15.70
N LEU A 155 -6.42 -11.13 -14.84
CA LEU A 155 -5.41 -10.12 -14.49
C LEU A 155 -4.75 -10.37 -13.13
N LEU A 156 -5.25 -11.34 -12.35
CA LEU A 156 -4.78 -11.60 -11.00
C LEU A 156 -3.63 -12.60 -11.02
N MET A 157 -2.62 -12.37 -10.18
CA MET A 157 -1.57 -13.36 -9.95
C MET A 157 -2.12 -14.60 -9.23
N ASP A 158 -1.45 -15.73 -9.42
CA ASP A 158 -1.80 -16.98 -8.74
C ASP A 158 -1.49 -16.91 -7.24
N VAL A 159 -2.41 -17.45 -6.43
CA VAL A 159 -2.32 -17.47 -4.97
C VAL A 159 -2.87 -18.80 -4.48
N VAL A 160 -2.09 -19.50 -3.65
CA VAL A 160 -2.52 -20.74 -2.99
C VAL A 160 -3.59 -20.40 -1.95
N ARG A 161 -4.71 -21.15 -1.96
CA ARG A 161 -5.89 -20.83 -1.15
C ARG A 161 -6.18 -21.86 -0.08
N VAL A 162 -6.12 -21.43 1.17
CA VAL A 162 -6.48 -22.23 2.35
C VAL A 162 -7.79 -21.73 2.97
N SER A 163 -8.46 -22.56 3.75
CA SER A 163 -9.69 -22.18 4.46
C SER A 163 -9.47 -20.99 5.41
N ALA A 164 -10.52 -20.19 5.60
CA ALA A 164 -10.52 -19.14 6.61
C ALA A 164 -10.81 -19.75 7.99
N CYS A 165 -10.34 -19.10 9.05
CA CYS A 165 -10.72 -19.45 10.42
C CYS A 165 -12.07 -18.80 10.75
N ASN A 166 -13.16 -19.51 10.43
CA ASN A 166 -14.54 -19.11 10.70
C ASN A 166 -15.28 -20.24 11.43
N GLU A 167 -14.97 -20.40 12.71
CA GLU A 167 -15.45 -21.50 13.55
C GLU A 167 -16.97 -21.66 13.49
N TYR A 168 -17.72 -20.55 13.52
CA TYR A 168 -19.18 -20.58 13.52
C TYR A 168 -19.76 -21.24 12.26
N ARG A 169 -19.08 -21.13 11.11
CA ARG A 169 -19.55 -21.68 9.83
C ARG A 169 -18.92 -23.01 9.46
N ASP A 170 -17.65 -23.19 9.80
CA ASP A 170 -16.82 -24.24 9.19
C ASP A 170 -16.39 -25.34 10.18
N ARG A 171 -16.70 -25.20 11.48
CA ARG A 171 -16.48 -26.26 12.48
C ARG A 171 -17.52 -27.36 12.31
N ALA A 172 -17.08 -28.60 12.12
CA ALA A 172 -17.97 -29.73 11.91
C ALA A 172 -18.78 -30.07 13.17
N ALA A 173 -19.92 -30.74 12.99
CA ALA A 173 -20.69 -31.27 14.12
C ALA A 173 -19.86 -32.30 14.89
N GLY A 174 -19.72 -32.10 16.20
CA GLY A 174 -18.88 -32.96 17.06
C GLY A 174 -17.38 -32.65 17.04
N GLU A 175 -16.93 -31.68 16.23
CA GLU A 175 -15.55 -31.19 16.24
C GLU A 175 -15.37 -30.16 17.38
N SER A 176 -14.37 -30.37 18.23
CA SER A 176 -13.98 -29.38 19.24
C SER A 176 -13.27 -28.18 18.58
N GLN A 177 -13.23 -27.03 19.26
CA GLN A 177 -12.50 -25.84 18.78
C GLN A 177 -11.01 -26.12 18.53
N GLN A 178 -10.40 -26.97 19.36
CA GLN A 178 -9.01 -27.39 19.20
C GLN A 178 -8.83 -28.21 17.92
N GLN A 179 -9.65 -29.23 17.70
CA GLN A 179 -9.60 -30.07 16.50
C GLN A 179 -9.83 -29.24 15.22
N TYR A 180 -10.77 -28.28 15.26
CA TYR A 180 -10.98 -27.32 14.18
C TYR A 180 -9.71 -26.54 13.85
N THR A 181 -9.04 -26.01 14.88
CA THR A 181 -7.80 -25.24 14.74
C THR A 181 -6.68 -26.12 14.15
N GLU A 182 -6.49 -27.32 14.69
CA GLU A 182 -5.50 -28.30 14.21
C GLU A 182 -5.75 -28.68 12.76
N ARG A 183 -7.01 -28.89 12.36
CA ARG A 183 -7.38 -29.17 10.97
C ARG A 183 -7.00 -28.03 10.03
N LEU A 184 -7.26 -26.78 10.40
CA LEU A 184 -6.89 -25.63 9.57
C LEU A 184 -5.36 -25.48 9.44
N LEU A 185 -4.61 -25.75 10.51
CA LEU A 185 -3.15 -25.73 10.49
C LEU A 185 -2.60 -26.87 9.64
N GLY A 186 -3.20 -28.06 9.73
CA GLY A 186 -2.87 -29.19 8.85
C GLY A 186 -3.17 -28.91 7.38
N GLU A 187 -4.28 -28.23 7.07
CA GLU A 187 -4.59 -27.76 5.71
C GLU A 187 -3.53 -26.78 5.20
N LEU A 188 -3.12 -25.81 6.05
CA LEU A 188 -2.08 -24.84 5.69
C LEU A 188 -0.74 -25.53 5.42
N GLU A 189 -0.32 -26.45 6.30
CA GLU A 189 0.91 -27.21 6.13
C GLU A 189 0.88 -28.08 4.87
N ALA A 190 -0.24 -28.77 4.60
CA ALA A 190 -0.42 -29.56 3.39
C ALA A 190 -0.32 -28.68 2.13
N ALA A 191 -0.94 -27.49 2.14
CA ALA A 191 -0.86 -26.55 1.02
C ALA A 191 0.57 -26.00 0.81
N ILE A 192 1.32 -25.78 1.89
CA ILE A 192 2.74 -25.39 1.83
C ILE A 192 3.57 -26.48 1.15
N LEU A 193 3.37 -27.75 1.56
CA LEU A 193 4.10 -28.89 1.03
C LEU A 193 3.75 -29.19 -0.43
N ASP A 194 2.47 -29.11 -0.80
CA ASP A 194 1.98 -29.36 -2.16
C ASP A 194 2.50 -28.33 -3.17
N ALA A 195 2.50 -27.03 -2.80
CA ALA A 195 3.03 -25.98 -3.67
C ALA A 195 4.56 -26.02 -3.81
N GLY A 196 5.25 -26.60 -2.82
CA GLY A 196 6.71 -26.52 -2.67
C GLY A 196 7.09 -25.35 -1.77
N PRO A 197 7.59 -25.58 -0.54
CA PRO A 197 8.00 -24.52 0.38
C PRO A 197 8.99 -23.53 -0.22
N GLU A 198 9.88 -24.01 -1.09
CA GLU A 198 10.88 -23.25 -1.82
C GLU A 198 10.30 -22.28 -2.87
N LYS A 199 9.01 -22.40 -3.21
CA LYS A 199 8.34 -21.48 -4.15
C LYS A 199 7.49 -20.43 -3.45
N ILE A 200 7.27 -20.55 -2.14
CA ILE A 200 6.36 -19.68 -1.40
C ILE A 200 7.11 -18.49 -0.83
N ILE A 201 6.60 -17.28 -1.06
CA ILE A 201 7.06 -16.04 -0.46
C ILE A 201 6.50 -15.92 0.96
N GLY A 202 5.18 -16.02 1.11
CA GLY A 202 4.57 -15.78 2.41
C GLY A 202 3.09 -16.06 2.49
N PHE A 203 2.61 -16.08 3.74
CA PHE A 203 1.19 -16.17 4.08
C PHE A 203 0.66 -14.77 4.40
N CYS A 204 -0.34 -14.31 3.65
CA CYS A 204 -1.00 -13.02 3.86
C CYS A 204 -2.38 -13.22 4.48
N ALA A 205 -2.60 -12.67 5.68
CA ALA A 205 -3.87 -12.80 6.39
C ALA A 205 -4.13 -11.64 7.34
N GLU A 206 -5.40 -11.21 7.42
CA GLU A 206 -5.88 -10.34 8.49
C GLU A 206 -5.85 -11.11 9.81
N THR A 207 -5.37 -10.48 10.89
CA THR A 207 -5.43 -11.04 12.25
C THR A 207 -6.88 -11.30 12.65
N VAL A 208 -7.75 -10.28 12.51
CA VAL A 208 -9.21 -10.39 12.67
C VAL A 208 -9.87 -9.99 11.36
N VAL A 209 -10.70 -10.87 10.79
CA VAL A 209 -11.27 -10.67 9.46
C VAL A 209 -12.43 -9.68 9.51
N GLY A 210 -12.28 -8.56 8.80
CA GLY A 210 -13.25 -7.47 8.86
C GLY A 210 -14.39 -7.63 7.86
N ALA A 211 -14.17 -7.10 6.65
CA ALA A 211 -15.22 -6.84 5.67
C ALA A 211 -15.92 -8.10 5.12
N THR A 212 -15.27 -9.26 5.17
CA THR A 212 -15.74 -10.50 4.52
C THR A 212 -16.42 -11.49 5.44
N THR A 213 -16.21 -11.40 6.76
CA THR A 213 -16.83 -12.32 7.73
C THR A 213 -17.49 -11.63 8.92
N GLY A 214 -17.38 -10.30 9.02
CA GLY A 214 -18.05 -9.52 10.05
C GLY A 214 -17.30 -9.46 11.38
N ALA A 215 -16.01 -9.10 11.33
CA ALA A 215 -15.13 -9.01 12.52
C ALA A 215 -14.94 -10.36 13.23
N THR A 216 -14.60 -11.40 12.48
CA THR A 216 -14.39 -12.76 13.03
C THR A 216 -12.97 -12.91 13.56
N PRO A 217 -12.77 -13.14 14.87
CA PRO A 217 -11.47 -13.46 15.43
C PRO A 217 -11.04 -14.88 15.07
N PRO A 218 -9.73 -15.18 15.05
CA PRO A 218 -9.24 -16.54 14.89
C PRO A 218 -9.57 -17.36 16.15
N THR A 219 -9.61 -18.69 16.01
CA THR A 219 -9.66 -19.57 17.17
C THR A 219 -8.34 -19.55 17.95
N PRO A 220 -8.36 -19.77 19.28
CA PRO A 220 -7.15 -19.81 20.08
C PRO A 220 -6.12 -20.79 19.52
N GLY A 221 -4.85 -20.38 19.44
CA GLY A 221 -3.77 -21.23 18.93
C GLY A 221 -3.56 -21.18 17.41
N TYR A 222 -4.50 -20.62 16.65
CA TYR A 222 -4.42 -20.58 15.18
C TYR A 222 -3.26 -19.72 14.71
N LEU A 223 -3.15 -18.45 15.13
CA LEU A 223 -2.09 -17.56 14.67
C LEU A 223 -0.70 -17.96 15.20
N GLN A 224 -0.64 -18.55 16.40
CA GLN A 224 0.58 -19.17 16.92
C GLN A 224 1.01 -20.34 16.03
N GLY A 225 0.07 -21.17 15.57
CA GLY A 225 0.33 -22.24 14.61
C GLY A 225 0.81 -21.73 13.25
N VAL A 226 0.15 -20.70 12.71
CA VAL A 226 0.55 -20.03 11.46
C VAL A 226 1.99 -19.53 11.57
N ARG A 227 2.32 -18.82 12.67
CA ARG A 227 3.69 -18.32 12.91
C ARG A 227 4.72 -19.45 12.92
N ARG A 228 4.44 -20.55 13.66
CA ARG A 228 5.32 -21.73 13.71
C ARG A 228 5.52 -22.37 12.34
N LEU A 229 4.47 -22.49 11.53
CA LEU A 229 4.58 -23.02 10.16
C LEU A 229 5.39 -22.08 9.27
N CYS A 230 5.19 -20.78 9.40
CA CYS A 230 5.98 -19.80 8.66
C CYS A 230 7.47 -19.92 8.98
N ASP A 231 7.81 -20.05 10.26
CA ASP A 231 9.19 -20.24 10.72
C ASP A 231 9.79 -21.57 10.24
N LYS A 232 9.01 -22.66 10.34
CA LYS A 232 9.43 -24.02 9.94
C LYS A 232 9.83 -24.10 8.46
N TYR A 233 9.09 -23.41 7.59
CA TYR A 233 9.27 -23.49 6.13
C TYR A 233 10.02 -22.28 5.53
N GLY A 234 10.43 -21.32 6.37
CA GLY A 234 11.12 -20.11 5.93
C GLY A 234 10.27 -19.24 5.01
N ILE A 235 8.95 -19.19 5.24
CA ILE A 235 8.03 -18.31 4.52
C ILE A 235 7.68 -17.11 5.40
N LEU A 236 7.43 -15.94 4.81
CA LEU A 236 7.11 -14.73 5.57
C LEU A 236 5.65 -14.72 6.03
N TYR A 237 5.39 -14.28 7.26
CA TYR A 237 4.04 -13.97 7.70
C TYR A 237 3.73 -12.48 7.52
N ILE A 238 2.76 -12.16 6.67
CA ILE A 238 2.24 -10.81 6.43
C ILE A 238 0.89 -10.67 7.15
N ALA A 239 0.89 -9.92 8.25
CA ALA A 239 -0.31 -9.61 9.01
C ALA A 239 -1.00 -8.35 8.45
N ASP A 240 -2.23 -8.51 7.98
CA ASP A 240 -3.07 -7.41 7.55
C ASP A 240 -3.87 -6.83 8.72
N GLU A 241 -3.31 -5.80 9.34
CA GLU A 241 -3.89 -5.06 10.47
C GLU A 241 -4.62 -3.79 10.00
N VAL A 242 -4.93 -3.66 8.70
CA VAL A 242 -5.56 -2.47 8.10
C VAL A 242 -6.91 -2.13 8.75
N MET A 243 -7.68 -3.12 9.23
CA MET A 243 -8.96 -2.89 9.90
C MET A 243 -8.93 -3.20 11.41
N CYS A 244 -8.22 -4.25 11.83
CA CYS A 244 -8.21 -4.69 13.22
C CYS A 244 -7.16 -4.00 14.07
N GLY A 245 -6.13 -3.40 13.46
CA GLY A 245 -5.09 -2.68 14.19
C GLY A 245 -5.53 -1.30 14.65
N MET A 246 -4.57 -0.58 15.22
CA MET A 246 -4.70 0.79 15.74
C MET A 246 -5.78 0.90 16.83
N GLY A 247 -5.78 -0.03 17.78
CA GLY A 247 -6.65 0.02 18.96
C GLY A 247 -8.04 -0.61 18.77
N ARG A 248 -8.42 -1.01 17.55
CA ARG A 248 -9.79 -1.47 17.26
C ARG A 248 -10.21 -2.70 18.07
N THR A 249 -9.28 -3.63 18.31
CA THR A 249 -9.52 -4.87 19.06
C THR A 249 -9.18 -4.75 20.55
N GLY A 250 -8.87 -3.55 21.05
CA GLY A 250 -8.46 -3.29 22.44
C GLY A 250 -6.95 -3.29 22.69
N THR A 251 -6.15 -3.77 21.73
CA THR A 251 -4.68 -3.63 21.70
C THR A 251 -4.27 -2.75 20.52
N LEU A 252 -3.05 -2.18 20.56
CA LEU A 252 -2.60 -1.31 19.47
C LEU A 252 -2.45 -2.10 18.17
N TYR A 253 -1.93 -3.33 18.24
CA TYR A 253 -1.93 -4.29 17.15
C TYR A 253 -2.70 -5.54 17.59
N ALA A 254 -3.58 -6.08 16.74
CA ALA A 254 -4.42 -7.21 17.14
C ALA A 254 -3.59 -8.48 17.40
N PHE A 255 -2.50 -8.70 16.66
CA PHE A 255 -1.63 -9.88 16.82
C PHE A 255 -0.98 -10.00 18.21
N GLU A 256 -0.91 -8.91 18.98
CA GLU A 256 -0.36 -8.92 20.34
C GLU A 256 -1.16 -9.83 21.27
N GLN A 257 -2.46 -9.96 21.02
CA GLN A 257 -3.36 -10.81 21.80
C GLN A 257 -3.02 -12.30 21.69
N ASP A 258 -2.37 -12.67 20.59
CA ASP A 258 -1.89 -14.04 20.33
C ASP A 258 -0.43 -14.26 20.75
N GLY A 259 0.28 -13.22 21.20
CA GLY A 259 1.68 -13.31 21.62
C GLY A 259 2.64 -13.67 20.47
N ILE A 260 2.32 -13.29 19.24
CA ILE A 260 3.13 -13.55 18.04
C ILE A 260 3.63 -12.26 17.42
N VAL A 261 4.68 -12.34 16.61
CA VAL A 261 5.16 -11.21 15.80
C VAL A 261 5.24 -11.63 14.32
N PRO A 262 4.51 -10.96 13.42
CA PRO A 262 4.59 -11.21 11.98
C PRO A 262 5.88 -10.63 11.38
N ASP A 263 6.29 -11.11 10.20
CA ASP A 263 7.44 -10.57 9.47
C ASP A 263 7.13 -9.22 8.83
N ILE A 264 5.87 -9.06 8.37
CA ILE A 264 5.38 -7.82 7.80
C ILE A 264 4.01 -7.45 8.36
N VAL A 265 3.81 -6.17 8.68
CA VAL A 265 2.50 -5.64 9.12
C VAL A 265 2.02 -4.56 8.17
N THR A 266 0.77 -4.66 7.71
CA THR A 266 0.08 -3.58 7.01
C THR A 266 -0.94 -2.89 7.92
N ILE A 267 -0.86 -1.58 8.06
CA ILE A 267 -1.82 -0.77 8.83
C ILE A 267 -2.35 0.38 7.98
N ALA A 268 -3.59 0.79 8.19
CA ALA A 268 -4.19 1.98 7.56
C ALA A 268 -5.37 2.42 8.43
N LYS A 269 -6.44 2.94 7.82
CA LYS A 269 -7.73 3.27 8.46
C LYS A 269 -7.56 4.03 9.78
N GLY A 270 -7.58 3.33 10.92
CA GLY A 270 -7.37 3.92 12.25
C GLY A 270 -6.07 4.73 12.37
N LEU A 271 -5.04 4.40 11.59
CA LEU A 271 -3.79 5.19 11.54
C LEU A 271 -4.04 6.63 11.05
N GLY A 272 -4.85 6.78 10.01
CA GLY A 272 -5.19 8.06 9.42
C GLY A 272 -6.49 8.67 9.95
N GLY A 273 -7.28 7.95 10.75
CA GLY A 273 -8.49 8.44 11.40
C GLY A 273 -9.56 9.06 10.48
N ALA A 274 -9.57 8.71 9.19
CA ALA A 274 -10.34 9.39 8.12
C ALA A 274 -9.95 10.84 7.81
N THR A 275 -8.86 11.36 8.40
CA THR A 275 -8.42 12.76 8.25
C THR A 275 -7.29 12.92 7.23
N SER A 276 -6.50 11.88 7.00
CA SER A 276 -5.51 11.81 5.90
C SER A 276 -5.44 10.41 5.32
N PRO A 277 -5.30 10.24 3.99
CA PRO A 277 -4.99 8.96 3.39
C PRO A 277 -3.57 8.53 3.81
N LEU A 278 -3.49 7.69 4.83
CA LEU A 278 -2.25 7.14 5.36
C LEU A 278 -2.40 5.65 5.63
N ALA A 279 -1.42 4.91 5.15
CA ALA A 279 -1.21 3.51 5.41
C ALA A 279 0.30 3.24 5.54
N ARG A 280 0.66 2.14 6.19
CA ARG A 280 2.04 1.76 6.44
C ARG A 280 2.24 0.27 6.21
N CYS A 281 3.43 -0.08 5.73
CA CYS A 281 3.99 -1.43 5.67
C CYS A 281 5.26 -1.53 6.56
N TRP A 282 5.51 -2.68 7.16
CA TRP A 282 6.59 -2.91 8.14
C TRP A 282 7.43 -4.14 7.79
N PRO A 283 8.76 -4.12 7.71
CA PRO A 283 9.59 -5.34 7.71
C PRO A 283 10.25 -5.66 9.06
N VAL A 284 10.48 -6.95 9.37
CA VAL A 284 11.20 -7.42 10.56
C VAL A 284 12.73 -7.52 10.39
N ARG A 285 13.52 -6.94 11.31
CA ARG A 285 15.00 -6.94 11.27
C ARG A 285 15.67 -8.32 11.10
N LYS A 286 15.16 -9.39 11.75
CA LYS A 286 15.74 -10.75 11.61
C LYS A 286 15.66 -11.28 10.18
N SER A 287 14.60 -10.90 9.47
CA SER A 287 14.37 -11.23 8.07
C SER A 287 15.04 -10.21 7.13
N PHE A 288 15.63 -9.12 7.63
CA PHE A 288 16.13 -8.03 6.77
C PHE A 288 17.43 -7.38 7.31
N PRO A 289 18.50 -8.14 7.65
CA PRO A 289 19.66 -7.60 8.38
C PRO A 289 20.50 -6.56 7.61
N HIS A 290 20.32 -6.41 6.30
CA HIS A 290 21.09 -5.52 5.43
C HIS A 290 20.25 -4.59 4.53
N TYR A 291 18.95 -4.48 4.76
CA TYR A 291 18.07 -3.85 3.78
C TYR A 291 18.11 -2.31 3.79
N ARG A 292 18.50 -1.73 2.65
CA ARG A 292 18.11 -0.39 2.23
C ARG A 292 16.91 -0.54 1.31
N LEU A 293 15.71 -0.24 1.83
CA LEU A 293 14.47 -0.34 1.09
C LEU A 293 14.43 0.74 -0.01
N VAL A 294 14.77 0.38 -1.25
CA VAL A 294 14.51 1.21 -2.44
C VAL A 294 13.20 0.75 -3.04
N VAL A 295 12.11 1.43 -2.69
CA VAL A 295 10.87 1.37 -3.47
C VAL A 295 10.91 2.54 -4.44
N GLU A 296 11.33 2.25 -5.67
CA GLU A 296 11.30 3.23 -6.74
C GLU A 296 9.83 3.46 -7.15
N CYS A 297 9.31 4.66 -6.89
CA CYS A 297 8.14 5.18 -7.56
C CYS A 297 8.63 5.93 -8.81
N SER A 298 9.00 5.20 -9.85
CA SER A 298 9.53 5.79 -11.08
C SER A 298 8.40 6.52 -11.81
N SER A 299 8.39 7.85 -11.75
CA SER A 299 7.99 8.64 -12.93
C SER A 299 9.20 8.65 -13.86
N MET A 300 9.11 7.87 -14.94
CA MET A 300 10.14 7.82 -15.97
C MET A 300 10.38 9.23 -16.54
N VAL A 301 11.60 9.72 -16.39
CA VAL A 301 12.22 10.63 -17.35
C VAL A 301 13.56 10.04 -17.72
N THR A 302 13.72 9.57 -18.96
CA THR A 302 14.87 9.83 -19.85
C THR A 302 14.76 8.97 -21.13
N PRO A 303 15.27 9.49 -22.27
CA PRO A 303 16.66 9.26 -22.61
C PRO A 303 17.40 10.56 -22.97
N ILE A 304 18.44 10.89 -22.20
CA ILE A 304 19.62 11.54 -22.78
C ILE A 304 20.52 10.41 -23.25
N SER A 305 20.83 10.43 -24.54
CA SER A 305 21.80 9.57 -25.18
C SER A 305 23.17 9.68 -24.48
N ALA A 306 23.66 8.59 -23.90
CA ALA A 306 25.08 8.44 -23.58
C ALA A 306 25.54 7.05 -24.05
N THR A 307 26.27 7.04 -25.15
CA THR A 307 26.98 5.88 -25.67
C THR A 307 28.04 5.40 -24.68
N ARG A 308 28.13 4.07 -24.55
CA ARG A 308 29.12 3.30 -23.78
C ARG A 308 30.56 3.83 -23.94
N ARG A 309 31.20 4.20 -22.83
CA ARG A 309 32.58 3.86 -22.43
C ARG A 309 33.01 4.76 -21.26
N GLN A 310 32.77 4.33 -20.02
CA GLN A 310 33.57 4.70 -18.83
C GLN A 310 33.03 3.97 -17.59
N GLN A 311 33.24 2.66 -17.54
CA GLN A 311 33.60 2.02 -16.28
C GLN A 311 35.07 1.68 -16.42
N GLN A 312 35.94 2.43 -15.75
CA GLN A 312 37.18 1.92 -15.15
C GLN A 312 37.95 3.06 -14.47
N LEU A 313 38.28 2.81 -13.20
CA LEU A 313 39.44 3.31 -12.46
C LEU A 313 39.38 4.77 -11.96
N HIS A 314 39.00 4.93 -10.69
CA HIS A 314 39.59 5.96 -9.84
C HIS A 314 40.16 5.33 -8.56
N TRP A 315 41.40 4.86 -8.67
CA TRP A 315 42.38 4.81 -7.59
C TRP A 315 43.75 5.19 -8.17
N GLN A 316 44.40 6.12 -7.48
CA GLN A 316 45.83 6.50 -7.51
C GLN A 316 46.40 7.45 -8.58
N CYS A 317 47.07 8.47 -8.02
CA CYS A 317 48.35 9.09 -8.38
C CYS A 317 48.48 10.12 -9.52
N ASN A 318 48.65 11.38 -9.07
CA ASN A 318 49.84 12.25 -9.22
C ASN A 318 50.43 12.57 -10.61
N ARG A 319 50.56 13.91 -10.80
CA ARG A 319 51.67 14.68 -11.42
C ARG A 319 51.77 14.81 -12.95
N LEU A 320 51.98 16.09 -13.32
CA LEU A 320 52.69 16.63 -14.50
C LEU A 320 51.98 16.40 -15.85
N SER A 321 51.95 17.26 -16.85
CA SER A 321 52.44 18.62 -17.10
C SER A 321 52.02 18.95 -18.55
N SER A 322 51.75 20.23 -18.85
CA SER A 322 51.97 20.92 -20.15
C SER A 322 51.26 20.48 -21.46
N GLY A 323 50.70 21.49 -22.16
CA GLY A 323 50.58 21.58 -23.63
C GLY A 323 49.14 21.41 -24.18
N ILE A 324 48.40 22.46 -24.57
CA ILE A 324 48.48 23.31 -25.78
C ILE A 324 48.10 22.60 -27.10
N ILE A 325 47.03 23.13 -27.73
CA ILE A 325 46.73 23.28 -29.18
C ILE A 325 45.76 22.34 -29.96
N CYS A 326 44.75 23.05 -30.51
CA CYS A 326 44.03 22.97 -31.80
C CYS A 326 42.98 21.90 -32.17
N TRP A 327 41.76 22.44 -32.35
CA TRP A 327 40.85 22.34 -33.51
C TRP A 327 41.41 21.71 -34.80
N ASN A 328 40.66 20.79 -35.43
CA ASN A 328 39.90 21.09 -36.67
C ASN A 328 39.11 19.90 -37.27
N ARG A 329 38.02 20.29 -37.95
CA ARG A 329 37.39 19.72 -39.15
C ARG A 329 36.48 18.48 -39.09
N CYS A 330 35.21 18.83 -39.24
CA CYS A 330 34.12 18.16 -39.95
C CYS A 330 34.47 17.84 -41.44
N SER A 331 34.05 16.66 -41.93
CA SER A 331 33.49 16.52 -43.29
C SER A 331 32.87 15.12 -43.56
N SER A 332 31.58 15.16 -43.94
CA SER A 332 30.92 14.39 -45.01
C SER A 332 30.83 12.85 -44.97
N ARG A 333 29.58 12.34 -44.92
CA ARG A 333 28.94 11.64 -46.06
C ARG A 333 27.44 11.42 -45.83
N ALA A 334 26.67 11.66 -46.89
CA ALA A 334 25.22 11.69 -46.95
C ALA A 334 24.58 10.40 -47.49
N ARG A 335 23.23 10.37 -47.46
CA ARG A 335 22.25 9.63 -48.30
C ARG A 335 21.82 8.25 -47.76
N ILE A 336 20.57 7.80 -47.82
CA ILE A 336 19.33 8.21 -48.52
C ILE A 336 18.11 7.46 -47.92
N CYS A 337 16.89 7.99 -48.11
CA CYS A 337 15.54 7.37 -48.02
C CYS A 337 15.00 6.92 -46.65
N SER A 338 13.70 7.04 -46.33
CA SER A 338 12.54 7.59 -47.03
C SER A 338 11.34 7.64 -46.06
N ARG A 339 10.52 8.68 -46.20
CA ARG A 339 9.06 8.72 -46.00
C ARG A 339 8.48 7.88 -44.85
N HIS A 340 8.22 8.53 -43.70
CA HIS A 340 7.02 8.40 -42.85
C HIS A 340 7.13 9.47 -41.75
N CYS A 341 6.94 10.73 -42.11
CA CYS A 341 6.97 11.84 -41.15
C CYS A 341 5.84 12.81 -41.47
N MET A 342 4.59 12.34 -41.36
CA MET A 342 3.41 13.20 -41.39
C MET A 342 2.16 12.45 -40.87
N THR A 343 2.24 11.84 -39.69
CA THR A 343 1.06 11.37 -38.92
C THR A 343 1.25 11.35 -37.41
N CYS A 344 2.37 11.84 -36.85
CA CYS A 344 2.66 11.73 -35.41
C CYS A 344 2.46 13.03 -34.59
N TRP A 345 1.86 14.07 -35.16
CA TRP A 345 1.66 15.35 -34.45
C TRP A 345 0.22 15.60 -33.95
N ALA A 346 -0.72 14.70 -34.23
CA ALA A 346 -2.13 14.84 -33.80
C ALA A 346 -2.52 13.97 -32.58
N SER A 347 -1.60 13.19 -32.00
CA SER A 347 -1.90 12.31 -30.86
C SER A 347 -1.17 12.67 -29.57
N TYR A 348 -0.41 13.77 -29.55
CA TYR A 348 0.39 14.18 -28.38
C TYR A 348 -0.26 15.26 -27.49
N LEU A 349 -1.50 15.69 -27.81
CA LEU A 349 -2.20 16.74 -27.05
C LEU A 349 -3.43 16.23 -26.27
N MET A 350 -3.44 14.96 -25.86
CA MET A 350 -4.56 14.45 -25.05
C MET A 350 -4.19 13.44 -23.94
N LEU A 351 -2.95 13.45 -23.43
CA LEU A 351 -2.59 12.50 -22.36
C LEU A 351 -1.51 12.99 -21.38
N VAL A 352 -1.60 14.24 -20.91
CA VAL A 352 -0.90 14.68 -19.68
C VAL A 352 -1.84 15.52 -18.82
N ILE A 353 -2.85 14.88 -18.27
CA ILE A 353 -3.51 15.32 -17.04
C ILE A 353 -3.71 14.04 -16.24
N HIS A 354 -2.79 13.74 -15.31
CA HIS A 354 -3.04 12.97 -14.07
C HIS A 354 -1.71 12.70 -13.36
N ALA A 355 -1.27 13.66 -12.54
CA ALA A 355 -0.39 13.41 -11.39
C ALA A 355 -0.36 14.64 -10.46
N VAL A 356 -1.50 15.32 -10.24
CA VAL A 356 -1.62 16.29 -9.13
C VAL A 356 -3.04 16.28 -8.61
N GLY A 357 -3.32 15.32 -7.71
CA GLY A 357 -4.63 15.17 -7.09
C GLY A 357 -4.73 15.99 -5.81
N VAL A 358 -5.77 16.83 -5.74
CA VAL A 358 -6.28 17.58 -4.58
C VAL A 358 -5.77 19.03 -4.39
N CYS A 359 -4.48 19.34 -4.33
CA CYS A 359 -4.05 20.75 -4.16
C CYS A 359 -4.20 21.63 -5.43
N SER A 360 -3.93 21.09 -6.61
CA SER A 360 -3.98 21.88 -7.86
C SER A 360 -5.39 22.20 -8.34
N LEU A 361 -6.41 21.41 -7.98
CA LEU A 361 -7.80 21.67 -8.38
C LEU A 361 -8.39 22.87 -7.65
N VAL A 362 -8.06 23.05 -6.36
CA VAL A 362 -8.49 24.22 -5.59
C VAL A 362 -7.80 25.48 -6.12
N TRP A 363 -6.50 25.40 -6.43
CA TRP A 363 -5.74 26.53 -6.97
C TRP A 363 -6.17 26.92 -8.38
N ASN A 364 -6.40 25.95 -9.29
CA ASN A 364 -6.89 26.26 -10.65
C ASN A 364 -8.30 26.84 -10.62
N TRP A 365 -9.18 26.35 -9.76
CA TRP A 365 -10.53 26.90 -9.66
C TRP A 365 -10.54 28.32 -9.06
N TYR A 366 -9.71 28.59 -8.05
CA TYR A 366 -9.52 29.93 -7.51
C TYR A 366 -8.88 30.89 -8.53
N ALA A 367 -7.86 30.45 -9.27
CA ALA A 367 -7.23 31.24 -10.33
C ALA A 367 -8.19 31.56 -11.48
N ILE A 368 -9.03 30.60 -11.90
CA ILE A 368 -10.06 30.79 -12.92
C ILE A 368 -11.15 31.76 -12.44
N LYS A 369 -11.58 31.69 -11.18
CA LYS A 369 -12.52 32.67 -10.60
C LYS A 369 -11.93 34.07 -10.48
N ARG A 370 -10.65 34.19 -10.16
CA ARG A 370 -9.95 35.49 -10.05
C ARG A 370 -9.71 36.12 -11.43
N ALA A 371 -9.39 35.32 -12.45
CA ALA A 371 -9.26 35.78 -13.83
C ALA A 371 -10.59 36.31 -14.40
N LYS A 372 -11.73 35.69 -14.06
CA LYS A 372 -13.06 36.18 -14.48
C LYS A 372 -13.53 37.46 -13.77
N ARG A 373 -12.92 37.86 -12.65
CA ARG A 373 -13.22 39.14 -11.98
C ARG A 373 -12.42 40.32 -12.54
N HIS A 374 -11.34 40.08 -13.27
CA HIS A 374 -10.51 41.13 -13.88
C HIS A 374 -10.81 41.40 -15.36
N SER A 375 -11.70 40.63 -15.99
CA SER A 375 -12.14 40.84 -17.38
C SER A 375 -13.47 41.60 -17.52
N ILE A 376 -13.93 42.25 -16.45
CA ILE A 376 -15.05 43.21 -16.46
C ILE A 376 -14.55 44.53 -15.88
N GLN A 377 -13.54 45.12 -16.54
CA GLN A 377 -13.14 46.52 -16.43
C GLN A 377 -12.06 46.74 -17.49
N LEU A 378 -12.49 46.90 -18.74
CA LEU A 378 -11.83 47.64 -19.81
C LEU A 378 -12.88 47.94 -20.88
#